data_AF-A0A833YIN7-F1
#
_entry.id   AF-A0A833YIN7-F1
#
_cell.length_a   1.000
_cell.length_b   1.000
_cell.length_c   1.000
_cell.angle_alpha   90.00
_cell.angle_beta   90.00
_cell.angle_gamma   90.00
#
_symmetry.space_group_name_H-M   'P 1'
#
loop_
_entity.id
_entity.type
_entity.pdbx_description
1 polymer ?
#
loop_
_entity_poly.entity_id
_entity_poly.type
_entity_poly.pdbx_seq_one_letter_code
_entity_poly.pdbx_strand_id
1 'polypeptide(L)'
;MVYTQSEILQKEVYLFERIDSPNREIMKHLKAICFLRPTKENVDYLIQELRRPKYSIYFIYFSNVISKSDVKSLAEADEQEVVAEVQEFYGDYIAVNPHLFSLNILGCCQGRNWDPAQLSRTTQGLTAVLLSLKKCPMIRYQLSSEAAKRLAECVKQVITKEYELFEFRRTEVPPLLLILDRCDDAITPLLNQSARDQ
;
A
#
# COMPACT_ATOMS: atom_id res chain seq x y z
N MET A 1 8.02 10.67 -4.82
CA MET A 1 8.88 10.08 -3.76
C MET A 1 8.74 10.95 -2.52
N VAL A 2 8.70 10.36 -1.32
CA VAL A 2 8.36 11.09 -0.08
C VAL A 2 9.61 11.59 0.66
N TYR A 3 10.71 10.84 0.61
CA TYR A 3 12.00 11.21 1.23
C TYR A 3 13.16 10.89 0.28
N THR A 4 14.21 11.70 0.37
CA THR A 4 15.50 11.50 -0.28
C THR A 4 16.39 10.58 0.56
N GLN A 5 17.40 9.97 -0.07
CA GLN A 5 18.39 9.18 0.66
C GLN A 5 19.14 10.00 1.72
N SER A 6 19.41 11.28 1.44
CA SER A 6 20.07 12.19 2.37
C SER A 6 19.24 12.44 3.64
N GLU A 7 17.94 12.63 3.51
CA GLU A 7 17.03 12.80 4.66
C GLU A 7 16.94 11.53 5.52
N ILE A 8 16.93 10.37 4.88
CA ILE A 8 16.89 9.08 5.58
C ILE A 8 18.23 8.79 6.30
N LEU A 9 19.36 9.16 5.69
CA LEU A 9 20.68 9.03 6.29
C LEU A 9 20.82 9.89 7.57
N GLN A 10 20.23 11.08 7.58
CA GLN A 10 20.16 11.93 8.79
C GLN A 10 19.37 11.29 9.94
N LYS A 11 18.59 10.24 9.65
CA LYS A 11 17.87 9.41 10.63
C LYS A 11 18.61 8.10 10.94
N GLU A 12 19.91 8.03 10.65
CA GLU A 12 20.78 6.89 10.96
C GLU A 12 20.38 5.59 10.26
N VAL A 13 19.78 5.69 9.07
CA VAL A 13 19.50 4.54 8.20
C VAL A 13 20.54 4.54 7.07
N TYR A 14 21.44 3.55 7.14
CA TYR A 14 22.64 3.50 6.29
C TYR A 14 22.54 2.51 5.12
N LEU A 15 21.69 1.49 5.23
CA LEU A 15 21.59 0.39 4.27
C LEU A 15 20.15 0.19 3.82
N PHE A 16 19.97 -0.07 2.52
CA PHE A 16 18.69 -0.39 1.91
C PHE A 16 18.79 -1.70 1.17
N GLU A 17 17.97 -2.66 1.55
CA GLU A 17 18.02 -4.02 1.07
C GLU A 17 16.62 -4.53 0.76
N ARG A 18 16.48 -5.37 -0.26
CA ARG A 18 15.21 -6.08 -0.49
C ARG A 18 15.21 -7.37 0.32
N ILE A 19 14.05 -7.73 0.88
CA ILE A 19 13.94 -8.93 1.71
C ILE A 19 14.24 -10.23 0.94
N ASP A 20 13.94 -10.25 -0.36
CA ASP A 20 14.19 -11.35 -1.28
C ASP A 20 15.64 -11.44 -1.79
N SER A 21 16.52 -10.53 -1.37
CA SER A 21 17.92 -10.55 -1.80
C SER A 21 18.69 -11.73 -1.18
N PRO A 22 19.27 -12.63 -1.98
CA PRO A 22 19.82 -13.90 -1.49
C PRO A 22 21.09 -13.74 -0.65
N ASN A 23 21.87 -12.69 -0.89
CA ASN A 23 23.23 -12.53 -0.34
C ASN A 23 23.34 -11.45 0.74
N ARG A 24 22.25 -11.14 1.47
CA ARG A 24 22.35 -10.18 2.60
C ARG A 24 23.23 -10.75 3.71
N GLU A 25 24.20 -9.96 4.16
CA GLU A 25 25.14 -10.32 5.22
C GLU A 25 24.47 -10.30 6.61
N ILE A 26 25.07 -11.01 7.57
CA ILE A 26 24.63 -10.99 8.97
C ILE A 26 25.28 -9.79 9.65
N MET A 27 24.46 -8.87 10.17
CA MET A 27 24.90 -7.63 10.80
C MET A 27 24.15 -7.43 12.12
N LYS A 28 24.46 -8.28 13.13
CA LYS A 28 23.79 -8.27 14.44
C LYS A 28 23.94 -6.96 15.22
N HIS A 29 24.90 -6.11 14.88
CA HIS A 29 25.05 -4.79 15.49
C HIS A 29 24.04 -3.76 14.96
N LEU A 30 23.29 -4.09 13.89
CA LEU A 30 22.27 -3.23 13.30
C LEU A 30 20.85 -3.66 13.68
N LYS A 31 19.94 -2.69 13.64
CA LYS A 31 18.48 -2.89 13.73
C LYS A 31 17.89 -2.83 12.31
N ALA A 32 16.83 -3.58 12.09
CA ALA A 32 16.12 -3.62 10.82
C ALA A 32 14.77 -2.91 10.91
N ILE A 33 14.48 -2.12 9.87
CA ILE A 33 13.15 -1.58 9.62
C ILE A 33 12.64 -2.26 8.36
N CYS A 34 11.60 -3.08 8.49
CA CYS A 34 10.96 -3.77 7.38
C CYS A 34 9.72 -2.99 6.98
N PHE A 35 9.67 -2.45 5.76
CA PHE A 35 8.47 -1.83 5.21
C PHE A 35 8.00 -2.60 3.97
N LEU A 36 6.89 -3.33 4.11
CA LEU A 36 6.49 -4.34 3.13
C LEU A 36 4.98 -4.31 2.89
N ARG A 37 4.56 -4.68 1.67
CA ARG A 37 3.15 -5.02 1.42
C ARG A 37 2.84 -6.36 2.10
N PRO A 38 1.68 -6.55 2.75
CA PRO A 38 1.30 -7.83 3.36
C PRO A 38 0.83 -8.84 2.30
N THR A 39 1.68 -9.13 1.32
CA THR A 39 1.43 -10.22 0.36
C THR A 39 1.89 -11.54 0.96
N LYS A 40 1.32 -12.66 0.49
CA LYS A 40 1.74 -14.00 0.91
C LYS A 40 3.25 -14.19 0.78
N GLU A 41 3.81 -13.77 -0.36
CA GLU A 41 5.24 -13.85 -0.63
C GLU A 41 6.09 -13.04 0.35
N ASN A 42 5.72 -11.79 0.65
CA ASN A 42 6.46 -10.96 1.60
C ASN A 42 6.37 -11.49 3.04
N VAL A 43 5.21 -12.02 3.43
CA VAL A 43 5.03 -12.67 4.74
C VAL A 43 5.91 -13.92 4.82
N ASP A 44 5.92 -14.75 3.77
CA ASP A 44 6.76 -15.95 3.71
C ASP A 44 8.26 -15.58 3.80
N TYR A 45 8.69 -14.49 3.15
CA TYR A 45 10.06 -13.98 3.28
C TYR A 45 10.38 -13.48 4.69
N LEU A 46 9.46 -12.77 5.35
CA LEU A 46 9.64 -12.35 6.74
C LEU A 46 9.72 -13.55 7.70
N ILE A 47 8.89 -14.57 7.50
CA ILE A 47 8.95 -15.81 8.31
C ILE A 47 10.33 -16.46 8.19
N GLN A 48 10.89 -16.54 6.97
CA GLN A 48 12.23 -17.07 6.76
C GLN A 48 13.32 -16.21 7.41
N GLU A 49 13.17 -14.88 7.33
CA GLU A 49 14.07 -13.93 7.99
C GLU A 49 14.04 -14.11 9.51
N LEU A 50 12.87 -14.19 10.14
CA LEU A 50 12.72 -14.28 11.61
C LEU A 50 13.23 -15.61 12.19
N ARG A 51 13.14 -16.71 11.43
CA ARG A 51 13.73 -17.99 11.83
C ARG A 51 15.26 -17.95 11.90
N ARG A 52 15.89 -17.12 11.06
CA ARG A 52 17.36 -16.98 10.98
C ARG A 52 17.72 -15.50 10.85
N PRO A 53 17.46 -14.68 11.89
CA PRO A 53 17.51 -13.23 11.78
C PRO A 53 18.94 -12.77 11.49
N LYS A 54 19.08 -11.88 10.51
CA LYS A 54 20.37 -11.28 10.13
C LYS A 54 20.73 -10.07 11.00
N TYR A 55 19.73 -9.45 11.64
CA TYR A 55 19.87 -8.26 12.48
C TYR A 55 19.55 -8.57 13.95
N SER A 56 19.80 -7.64 14.87
CA SER A 56 19.49 -7.86 16.30
C SER A 56 18.04 -7.59 16.67
N ILE A 57 17.42 -6.58 16.06
CA ILE A 57 16.06 -6.14 16.38
C ILE A 57 15.34 -5.80 15.08
N TYR A 58 14.06 -6.13 14.99
CA TYR A 58 13.19 -5.87 13.84
C TYR A 58 12.00 -4.99 14.22
N PHE A 59 11.78 -3.94 13.45
CA PHE A 59 10.56 -3.14 13.43
C PHE A 59 9.84 -3.41 12.12
N ILE A 60 8.64 -3.99 12.17
CA ILE A 60 7.92 -4.47 11.00
C ILE A 60 6.71 -3.57 10.73
N TYR A 61 6.71 -2.93 9.57
CA TYR A 61 5.68 -2.03 9.09
C TYR A 61 5.02 -2.60 7.84
N PHE A 62 3.72 -2.90 7.91
CA PHE A 62 2.95 -3.33 6.76
C PHE A 62 2.27 -2.15 6.07
N SER A 63 2.40 -2.06 4.74
CA SER A 63 1.86 -0.93 3.98
C SER A 63 0.33 -0.91 3.90
N ASN A 64 -0.33 -1.98 4.33
CA ASN A 64 -1.77 -2.21 4.29
C ASN A 64 -2.20 -3.12 5.44
N VAL A 65 -3.50 -3.39 5.56
CA VAL A 65 -4.06 -4.30 6.58
C VAL A 65 -3.46 -5.70 6.46
N ILE A 66 -3.00 -6.26 7.57
CA ILE A 66 -2.48 -7.63 7.66
C ILE A 66 -3.48 -8.56 8.37
N SER A 67 -3.55 -9.82 7.93
CA SER A 67 -4.46 -10.79 8.54
C SER A 67 -3.96 -11.25 9.92
N LYS A 68 -4.89 -11.54 10.84
CA LYS A 68 -4.55 -12.10 12.16
C LYS A 68 -3.81 -13.44 12.06
N SER A 69 -4.09 -14.23 11.02
CA SER A 69 -3.37 -15.48 10.76
C SER A 69 -1.92 -15.23 10.37
N ASP A 70 -1.63 -14.24 9.53
CA ASP A 70 -0.25 -13.93 9.12
C ASP A 70 0.54 -13.37 10.31
N VAL A 71 -0.08 -12.51 11.14
CA VAL A 71 0.54 -12.04 12.39
C VAL A 71 0.89 -13.20 13.32
N LYS A 72 -0.02 -14.19 13.45
CA LYS A 72 0.25 -15.39 14.23
C LYS A 72 1.42 -16.20 13.66
N SER A 73 1.48 -16.38 12.34
CA SER A 73 2.59 -17.09 11.70
C SER A 73 3.93 -16.37 11.85
N LEU A 74 3.94 -15.03 11.88
CA LEU A 74 5.15 -14.25 12.17
C LEU A 74 5.58 -14.43 13.63
N ALA A 75 4.64 -14.41 14.57
CA ALA A 75 4.92 -14.64 15.99
C ALA A 75 5.48 -16.04 16.26
N GLU A 76 4.95 -17.07 15.59
CA GLU A 76 5.48 -18.44 15.67
C GLU A 76 6.89 -18.57 15.07
N ALA A 77 7.26 -17.70 14.13
CA ALA A 77 8.57 -17.71 13.50
C ALA A 77 9.65 -16.96 14.30
N ASP A 78 9.27 -16.06 15.21
CA ASP A 78 10.18 -15.24 16.01
C ASP A 78 10.64 -15.97 17.29
N GLU A 79 11.26 -17.15 17.13
CA GLU A 79 11.78 -17.94 18.26
C GLU A 79 12.90 -17.23 19.04
N GLN A 80 13.54 -16.22 18.43
CA GLN A 80 14.64 -15.46 19.02
C GLN A 80 14.18 -14.14 19.66
N GLU A 81 12.86 -13.86 19.67
CA GLU A 81 12.24 -12.67 20.25
C GLU A 81 12.90 -11.35 19.78
N VAL A 82 13.22 -11.28 18.48
CA VAL A 82 13.91 -10.13 17.90
C VAL A 82 12.94 -9.06 17.38
N VAL A 83 11.64 -9.37 17.26
CA VAL A 83 10.64 -8.39 16.81
C VAL A 83 10.26 -7.46 17.96
N ALA A 84 10.60 -6.18 17.81
CA ALA A 84 10.26 -5.15 18.79
C ALA A 84 8.88 -4.53 18.53
N GLU A 85 8.47 -4.42 17.26
CA GLU A 85 7.25 -3.72 16.88
C GLU A 85 6.66 -4.30 15.59
N VAL A 86 5.33 -4.40 15.54
CA VAL A 86 4.57 -4.67 14.33
C VAL A 86 3.47 -3.63 14.21
N GLN A 87 3.45 -2.89 13.10
CA GLN A 87 2.47 -1.82 12.88
C GLN A 87 1.99 -1.78 11.43
N GLU A 88 0.74 -1.38 11.23
CA GLU A 88 0.20 -1.03 9.92
C GLU A 88 0.46 0.46 9.62
N PHE A 89 1.09 0.74 8.49
CA PHE A 89 1.37 2.07 8.00
C PHE A 89 0.85 2.21 6.57
N TYR A 90 -0.30 2.85 6.37
CA TYR A 90 -1.09 2.83 5.13
C TYR A 90 -0.49 3.62 3.94
N GLY A 91 0.75 3.31 3.54
CA GLY A 91 1.48 3.90 2.42
C GLY A 91 1.58 2.98 1.19
N ASP A 92 0.49 2.31 0.79
CA ASP A 92 0.48 1.35 -0.34
C ASP A 92 0.27 2.01 -1.73
N TYR A 93 0.89 3.17 -1.95
CA TYR A 93 0.82 3.97 -3.18
C TYR A 93 2.06 4.86 -3.35
N ILE A 94 2.28 5.36 -4.57
CA ILE A 94 3.37 6.28 -4.90
C ILE A 94 2.81 7.70 -4.91
N ALA A 95 3.23 8.52 -3.94
CA ALA A 95 2.99 9.97 -3.99
C ALA A 95 3.86 10.62 -5.07
N VAL A 96 3.21 11.19 -6.08
CA VAL A 96 3.86 11.90 -7.20
C VAL A 96 3.96 13.39 -6.83
N ASN A 97 2.82 14.02 -6.54
CA ASN A 97 2.68 15.41 -6.09
C ASN A 97 1.68 15.47 -4.91
N PRO A 98 1.54 16.61 -4.18
CA PRO A 98 0.62 16.72 -3.05
C PRO A 98 -0.84 16.32 -3.33
N HIS A 99 -1.27 16.39 -4.59
CA HIS A 99 -2.62 16.07 -5.05
C HIS A 99 -2.66 14.96 -6.11
N LEU A 100 -1.56 14.23 -6.32
CA LEU A 100 -1.46 13.18 -7.32
C LEU A 100 -0.71 11.96 -6.77
N PHE A 101 -1.33 10.79 -6.88
CA PHE A 101 -0.70 9.51 -6.56
C PHE A 101 -0.84 8.53 -7.72
N SER A 102 -0.03 7.48 -7.69
CA SER A 102 -0.11 6.34 -8.59
C SER A 102 -0.05 5.03 -7.81
N LEU A 103 -0.80 4.01 -8.25
CA LEU A 103 -0.68 2.65 -7.73
C LEU A 103 0.38 1.82 -8.44
N ASN A 104 1.03 2.40 -9.46
CA ASN A 104 2.03 1.77 -10.31
C ASN A 104 1.54 0.47 -10.96
N ILE A 105 0.32 0.50 -11.49
CA ILE A 105 -0.31 -0.61 -12.21
C ILE A 105 -0.24 -0.31 -13.71
N LEU A 106 0.52 -1.11 -14.47
CA LEU A 106 0.73 -0.91 -15.91
C LEU A 106 -0.46 -1.39 -16.77
N GLY A 107 -1.36 -2.18 -16.20
CA GLY A 107 -2.60 -2.62 -16.82
C GLY A 107 -3.52 -3.23 -15.78
N CYS A 108 -4.80 -2.85 -15.77
CA CYS A 108 -5.78 -3.27 -14.78
C CYS A 108 -6.86 -4.22 -15.34
N CYS A 109 -7.03 -4.23 -16.65
CA CYS A 109 -8.08 -4.94 -17.34
C CYS A 109 -7.54 -5.71 -18.54
N GLN A 110 -8.19 -6.83 -18.86
CA GLN A 110 -8.09 -7.50 -20.15
C GLN A 110 -9.36 -7.18 -20.95
N GLY A 111 -9.23 -6.32 -21.96
CA GLY A 111 -10.38 -5.70 -22.61
C GLY A 111 -11.15 -4.82 -21.61
N ARG A 112 -12.44 -5.10 -21.40
CA ARG A 112 -13.29 -4.38 -20.43
C ARG A 112 -13.45 -5.08 -19.09
N ASN A 113 -12.78 -6.22 -18.91
CA ASN A 113 -12.89 -7.01 -17.68
C ASN A 113 -11.67 -6.78 -16.81
N TRP A 114 -11.91 -6.56 -15.51
CA TRP A 114 -10.85 -6.53 -14.52
C TRP A 114 -10.01 -7.81 -14.55
N ASP A 115 -8.70 -7.66 -14.54
CA ASP A 115 -7.85 -8.71 -14.01
C ASP A 115 -8.11 -8.84 -12.49
N PRO A 116 -8.45 -10.03 -11.97
CA PRO A 116 -8.81 -10.18 -10.56
C PRO A 116 -7.72 -9.74 -9.58
N ALA A 117 -6.44 -9.98 -9.91
CA ALA A 117 -5.33 -9.58 -9.06
C ALA A 117 -5.18 -8.05 -9.06
N GLN A 118 -5.37 -7.40 -10.21
CA GLN A 118 -5.32 -5.94 -10.32
C GLN A 118 -6.51 -5.24 -9.67
N LEU A 119 -7.70 -5.84 -9.70
CA LEU A 119 -8.86 -5.32 -8.95
C LEU A 119 -8.59 -5.34 -7.44
N SER A 120 -8.05 -6.46 -6.94
CA SER A 120 -7.65 -6.58 -5.53
C SER A 120 -6.57 -5.56 -5.18
N ARG A 121 -5.50 -5.46 -5.99
CA ARG A 121 -4.41 -4.50 -5.81
C ARG A 121 -4.90 -3.04 -5.82
N THR A 122 -5.83 -2.71 -6.72
CA THR A 122 -6.41 -1.36 -6.83
C THR A 122 -7.26 -1.04 -5.61
N THR A 123 -8.08 -2.00 -5.17
CA THR A 123 -8.89 -1.86 -3.95
C THR A 123 -8.01 -1.61 -2.73
N GLN A 124 -6.96 -2.42 -2.54
CA GLN A 124 -5.97 -2.25 -1.47
C GLN A 124 -5.31 -0.87 -1.49
N GLY A 125 -4.88 -0.42 -2.68
CA GLY A 125 -4.24 0.88 -2.86
C GLY A 125 -5.17 2.04 -2.52
N LEU A 126 -6.42 2.01 -2.99
CA LEU A 126 -7.42 3.02 -2.65
C LEU A 126 -7.75 3.03 -1.16
N THR A 127 -7.90 1.86 -0.53
CA THR A 127 -8.08 1.75 0.93
C THR A 127 -6.92 2.43 1.67
N ALA A 128 -5.67 2.18 1.28
CA ALA A 128 -4.51 2.81 1.91
C ALA A 128 -4.50 4.35 1.73
N VAL A 129 -4.90 4.85 0.55
CA VAL A 129 -5.06 6.29 0.32
C VAL A 129 -6.12 6.88 1.26
N LEU A 130 -7.28 6.24 1.38
CA LEU A 130 -8.35 6.74 2.25
C LEU A 130 -7.95 6.75 3.73
N LEU A 131 -7.28 5.68 4.19
CA LEU A 131 -6.81 5.56 5.58
C LEU A 131 -5.69 6.57 5.88
N SER A 132 -4.71 6.72 5.00
CA SER A 132 -3.62 7.70 5.18
C SER A 132 -4.13 9.14 5.20
N LEU A 133 -5.17 9.46 4.42
CA LEU A 133 -5.84 10.77 4.44
C LEU A 133 -6.88 10.92 5.57
N LYS A 134 -7.15 9.85 6.32
CA LYS A 134 -8.21 9.78 7.35
C LYS A 134 -9.59 10.20 6.82
N LYS A 135 -9.99 9.62 5.69
CA LYS A 135 -11.26 9.92 5.01
C LYS A 135 -12.14 8.68 4.90
N CYS A 136 -13.39 8.80 5.32
CA CYS A 136 -14.45 7.83 5.06
C CYS A 136 -15.42 8.44 4.02
N PRO A 137 -15.29 8.10 2.72
CA PRO A 137 -15.97 8.81 1.65
C PRO A 137 -17.35 8.26 1.32
N MET A 138 -18.20 9.14 0.77
CA MET A 138 -19.27 8.71 -0.14
C MET A 138 -18.60 8.22 -1.43
N ILE A 139 -18.99 7.05 -1.93
CA ILE A 139 -18.42 6.49 -3.17
C ILE A 139 -19.41 6.72 -4.31
N ARG A 140 -18.93 7.32 -5.39
CA ARG A 140 -19.63 7.41 -6.68
C ARG A 140 -18.75 6.86 -7.77
N TYR A 141 -19.38 6.34 -8.82
CA TYR A 141 -18.70 5.78 -9.97
C TYR A 141 -19.41 6.21 -11.25
N GLN A 142 -18.66 6.18 -12.35
CA GLN A 142 -19.18 6.41 -13.68
C GLN A 142 -20.17 5.29 -14.08
N LEU A 143 -21.42 5.66 -14.33
CA LEU A 143 -22.51 4.70 -14.59
C LEU A 143 -22.29 3.82 -15.82
N SER A 144 -21.61 4.35 -16.85
CA SER A 144 -21.30 3.63 -18.09
C SER A 144 -20.22 2.55 -17.93
N SER A 145 -19.50 2.52 -16.80
CA SER A 145 -18.41 1.57 -16.55
C SER A 145 -18.75 0.57 -15.46
N GLU A 146 -19.00 -0.68 -15.87
CA GLU A 146 -19.15 -1.81 -14.94
C GLU A 146 -17.84 -2.06 -14.17
N ALA A 147 -16.69 -1.76 -14.78
CA ALA A 147 -15.39 -1.85 -14.11
C ALA A 147 -15.29 -0.85 -12.94
N ALA A 148 -15.70 0.41 -13.16
CA ALA A 148 -15.73 1.42 -12.09
C ALA A 148 -16.69 1.04 -10.97
N LYS A 149 -17.89 0.54 -11.33
CA LYS A 149 -18.88 0.03 -10.37
C LYS A 149 -18.32 -1.10 -9.50
N ARG A 150 -17.69 -2.10 -10.12
CA ARG A 150 -17.11 -3.23 -9.40
C ARG A 150 -16.02 -2.80 -8.41
N LEU A 151 -15.15 -1.87 -8.81
CA LEU A 151 -14.15 -1.31 -7.89
C LEU A 151 -14.79 -0.53 -6.74
N ALA A 152 -15.83 0.26 -7.00
CA ALA A 152 -16.58 0.97 -5.97
C ALA A 152 -17.20 0.01 -4.94
N GLU A 153 -17.78 -1.11 -5.40
CA GLU A 153 -18.33 -2.15 -4.54
C GLU A 153 -17.25 -2.82 -3.68
N CYS A 154 -16.09 -3.17 -4.26
CA CYS A 154 -14.98 -3.74 -3.51
C CYS A 154 -14.45 -2.79 -2.43
N VAL A 155 -14.25 -1.49 -2.75
CA VAL A 155 -13.82 -0.50 -1.75
C VAL A 155 -14.88 -0.34 -0.65
N LYS A 156 -16.16 -0.29 -1.02
CA LYS A 156 -17.27 -0.22 -0.05
C LYS A 156 -17.30 -1.44 0.88
N GLN A 157 -17.07 -2.64 0.34
CA GLN A 157 -17.00 -3.87 1.13
C GLN A 157 -15.85 -3.81 2.14
N VAL A 158 -14.67 -3.33 1.74
CA VAL A 158 -13.53 -3.17 2.65
C VAL A 158 -13.86 -2.18 3.76
N ILE A 159 -14.41 -1.00 3.44
CA ILE A 159 -14.82 -0.01 4.45
C ILE A 159 -15.86 -0.60 5.42
N THR A 160 -16.81 -1.40 4.91
CA THR A 160 -17.84 -2.02 5.75
C THR A 160 -17.25 -3.08 6.69
N LYS A 161 -16.33 -3.90 6.17
CA LYS A 161 -15.69 -4.97 6.94
C LYS A 161 -14.74 -4.42 8.01
N GLU A 162 -13.95 -3.41 7.64
CA GLU A 162 -12.95 -2.79 8.51
C GLU A 162 -13.44 -1.45 9.08
N TYR A 163 -14.73 -1.37 9.44
CA TYR A 163 -15.41 -0.12 9.81
C TYR A 163 -14.69 0.69 10.90
N GLU A 164 -14.13 0.01 11.91
CA GLU A 164 -13.39 0.64 13.01
C GLU A 164 -12.18 1.44 12.52
N LEU A 165 -11.49 0.98 11.45
CA LEU A 165 -10.37 1.72 10.85
C LEU A 165 -10.81 3.02 10.16
N PHE A 166 -12.10 3.14 9.82
CA PHE A 166 -12.70 4.29 9.14
C PHE A 166 -13.49 5.21 10.08
N GLU A 167 -13.44 4.97 11.40
CA GLU A 167 -14.09 5.81 12.40
C GLU A 167 -13.30 7.11 12.65
N PHE A 168 -13.38 8.03 11.69
CA PHE A 168 -12.75 9.34 11.77
C PHE A 168 -13.71 10.41 12.30
N ARG A 169 -13.14 11.56 12.71
CA ARG A 169 -13.95 12.74 13.04
C ARG A 169 -14.81 13.14 11.84
N ARG A 170 -16.10 13.30 12.06
CA ARG A 170 -17.06 13.71 11.04
C ARG A 170 -16.75 15.13 10.57
N THR A 171 -16.82 15.34 9.26
CA THR A 171 -16.75 16.66 8.63
C THR A 171 -18.16 17.10 8.23
N GLU A 172 -18.39 18.42 8.15
CA GLU A 172 -19.69 18.97 7.73
C GLU A 172 -20.10 18.47 6.34
N VAL A 173 -19.13 18.43 5.42
CA VAL A 173 -19.29 17.84 4.09
C VAL A 173 -18.54 16.51 4.05
N PRO A 174 -19.21 15.37 3.75
CA PRO A 174 -18.53 14.09 3.64
C PRO A 174 -17.59 14.10 2.41
N PRO A 175 -16.38 13.52 2.52
CA PRO A 175 -15.48 13.41 1.38
C PRO A 175 -16.10 12.53 0.27
N LEU A 176 -15.74 12.77 -0.98
CA LEU A 176 -16.22 12.02 -2.14
C LEU A 176 -15.06 11.24 -2.78
N LEU A 177 -15.25 9.95 -2.97
CA LEU A 177 -14.44 9.13 -3.86
C LEU A 177 -15.22 8.97 -5.17
N LEU A 178 -14.74 9.61 -6.23
CA LEU A 178 -15.30 9.47 -7.58
C LEU A 178 -14.40 8.55 -8.41
N ILE A 179 -14.96 7.44 -8.89
CA ILE A 179 -14.26 6.45 -9.71
C ILE A 179 -14.67 6.62 -11.17
N LEU A 180 -13.70 6.92 -12.02
CA LEU A 180 -13.88 7.15 -13.46
C LEU A 180 -13.15 6.09 -14.27
N ASP A 181 -13.65 5.82 -15.47
CA ASP A 181 -13.04 4.93 -16.45
C ASP A 181 -12.44 5.76 -17.59
N ARG A 182 -11.17 5.51 -17.88
CA ARG A 182 -10.44 6.23 -18.93
C ARG A 182 -11.07 6.03 -20.32
N CYS A 183 -11.86 4.99 -20.53
CA CYS A 183 -12.50 4.73 -21.82
C CYS A 183 -13.43 5.87 -22.28
N ASP A 184 -13.98 6.67 -21.36
CA ASP A 184 -14.84 7.82 -21.72
C ASP A 184 -14.03 9.06 -22.15
N ASP A 185 -12.72 9.08 -21.88
CA ASP A 185 -11.79 10.14 -22.31
C ASP A 185 -10.48 9.54 -22.85
N ALA A 186 -10.58 8.99 -24.07
CA ALA A 186 -9.44 8.44 -24.80
C ALA A 186 -8.56 9.51 -25.45
N ILE A 187 -9.03 10.77 -25.54
CA ILE A 187 -8.33 11.84 -26.26
C ILE A 187 -7.23 12.44 -25.39
N THR A 188 -7.54 12.87 -24.15
CA THR A 188 -6.58 13.52 -23.25
C THR A 188 -5.22 12.82 -23.14
N PRO A 189 -5.12 11.48 -22.96
CA PRO A 189 -3.82 10.82 -22.85
C PRO A 189 -3.01 10.77 -24.16
N LEU A 190 -3.63 11.02 -25.32
CA LEU A 190 -2.98 11.02 -26.63
C LEU A 190 -2.54 12.40 -27.11
N LEU A 191 -3.03 13.47 -26.45
CA LEU A 191 -2.66 14.83 -26.80
C LEU A 191 -1.20 15.10 -26.42
N ASN A 192 -0.48 15.80 -27.30
CA ASN A 192 0.82 16.34 -26.97
C ASN A 192 0.67 17.42 -25.89
N GLN A 193 1.27 17.17 -24.73
CA GLN A 193 1.15 18.05 -23.57
C GLN A 193 2.18 19.18 -23.69
N SER A 194 1.70 20.42 -23.88
CA SER A 194 2.53 21.62 -23.72
C SER A 194 2.10 22.32 -22.43
N ALA A 195 2.60 21.80 -21.30
CA ALA A 195 2.48 22.54 -20.05
C ALA A 195 3.33 23.81 -20.19
N ARG A 196 2.68 24.98 -20.20
CA ARG A 196 3.39 26.24 -19.99
C ARG A 196 3.67 26.30 -18.49
N ASP A 197 4.94 26.24 -18.11
CA ASP A 197 5.36 26.57 -16.75
C ASP A 197 4.93 28.02 -16.48
N GLN A 198 3.92 28.19 -15.64
CA GLN A 198 3.58 29.48 -15.02
C GLN A 198 4.09 29.47 -13.59
#